data_AF-A0A925G7R3-F1
#
_entry.id   AF-A0A925G7R3-F1
#
_cell.length_a   1.000
_cell.length_b   1.000
_cell.length_c   1.000
_cell.angle_alpha   90.00
_cell.angle_beta   90.00
_cell.angle_gamma   90.00
#
_symmetry.space_group_name_H-M   'P 1'
#
loop_
_entity.id
_entity.type
_entity.pdbx_description
1 polymer ?
#
loop_
_entity_poly.entity_id
_entity_poly.type
_entity_poly.pdbx_seq_one_letter_code
_entity_poly.pdbx_strand_id
1 'polypeptide(L)'
;SDKALESLAGLFAMELITIHHEELDSAHKQWYSFLLIAEALKKVLGFKSEKKVIDTSLTLKVIHGLAKVLSPLLAKGLIDKRMTPYGHSVTAVYRKK
;
A
#
# COMPACT_ATOMS: atom_id res chain seq x y z
N SER A 1 -5.54 -2.50 13.01
CA SER A 1 -5.29 -1.06 13.24
C SER A 1 -4.57 -0.90 14.57
N ASP A 2 -3.82 0.18 14.75
CA ASP A 2 -3.02 0.41 15.96
C ASP A 2 -3.85 0.34 17.25
N LYS A 3 -5.10 0.82 17.21
CA LYS A 3 -6.07 0.68 18.32
C LYS A 3 -6.27 -0.75 18.82
N ALA A 4 -6.22 -1.74 17.91
CA ALA A 4 -6.35 -3.13 18.31
C ALA A 4 -5.11 -3.60 19.10
N LEU A 5 -3.92 -3.13 18.70
CA LEU A 5 -2.66 -3.41 19.39
C LEU A 5 -2.63 -2.73 20.76
N GLU A 6 -3.08 -1.47 20.84
CA GLU A 6 -3.26 -0.75 22.11
C GLU A 6 -4.23 -1.49 23.06
N SER A 7 -5.33 -2.03 22.52
CA SER A 7 -6.33 -2.76 23.32
C SER A 7 -5.77 -4.05 23.94
N LEU A 8 -4.84 -4.74 23.26
CA LEU A 8 -4.21 -5.96 23.77
C LEU A 8 -3.39 -5.70 25.04
N ALA A 9 -2.73 -4.53 25.14
CA ALA A 9 -1.97 -4.17 26.34
C ALA A 9 -2.86 -4.19 27.60
N GLY A 10 -4.08 -3.64 27.48
CA GLY A 10 -5.06 -3.65 28.57
C GLY A 10 -5.56 -5.05 28.93
N LEU A 11 -5.88 -5.88 27.93
CA LEU A 11 -6.41 -7.23 28.13
C LEU A 11 -5.43 -8.17 28.84
N PHE A 12 -4.13 -8.01 28.57
CA PHE A 12 -3.09 -8.89 29.11
C PHE A 12 -2.26 -8.25 30.23
N ALA A 13 -2.71 -7.11 30.77
CA ALA A 13 -2.01 -6.34 31.80
C ALA A 13 -0.54 -6.04 31.45
N MET A 14 -0.26 -5.79 30.17
CA MET A 14 1.06 -5.41 29.66
C MET A 14 1.14 -3.90 29.40
N GLU A 15 2.35 -3.39 29.27
CA GLU A 15 2.62 -2.02 28.83
C GLU A 15 2.97 -2.03 27.33
N LEU A 16 2.24 -1.28 26.50
CA LEU A 16 2.63 -1.05 25.11
C LEU A 16 3.77 -0.02 25.09
N ILE A 17 4.95 -0.43 24.61
CA ILE A 17 6.13 0.44 24.56
C ILE A 17 6.17 1.25 23.27
N THR A 18 5.92 0.58 22.14
CA THR A 18 6.02 1.21 20.82
C THR A 18 5.34 0.36 19.75
N ILE A 19 4.93 1.02 18.67
CA ILE A 19 4.43 0.40 17.43
C ILE A 19 5.35 0.85 16.30
N HIS A 20 5.93 -0.10 15.59
CA HIS A 20 6.75 0.13 14.41
C HIS A 20 5.97 -0.27 13.16
N HIS A 21 5.74 0.68 12.26
CA HIS A 21 5.21 0.41 10.93
C HIS A 21 6.39 0.17 9.99
N GLU A 22 6.44 -1.03 9.41
CA GLU A 22 7.50 -1.35 8.47
C GLU A 22 7.28 -0.60 7.16
N GLU A 23 8.38 -0.28 6.49
CA GLU A 23 8.34 0.33 5.15
C GLU A 23 7.84 -0.70 4.13
N LEU A 24 7.33 -0.22 2.99
CA LEU A 24 6.99 -1.10 1.88
C LEU A 24 8.22 -1.89 1.41
N ASP A 25 8.13 -3.22 1.48
CA ASP A 25 9.17 -4.10 0.96
C ASP A 25 9.45 -3.82 -0.52
N SER A 26 10.73 -3.87 -0.90
CA SER A 26 11.22 -3.89 -2.26
C SER A 26 10.42 -4.79 -3.21
N ALA A 27 9.99 -5.96 -2.75
CA ALA A 27 9.17 -6.90 -3.52
C ALA A 27 7.82 -6.30 -3.96
N HIS A 28 7.27 -5.38 -3.16
CA HIS A 28 5.97 -4.75 -3.41
C HIS A 28 6.08 -3.38 -4.11
N LYS A 29 7.28 -2.81 -4.27
CA LYS A 29 7.48 -1.50 -4.93
C LYS A 29 6.93 -1.45 -6.35
N GLN A 30 7.10 -2.53 -7.12
CA GLN A 30 6.57 -2.61 -8.48
C GLN A 30 5.04 -2.63 -8.48
N TRP A 31 4.43 -3.38 -7.57
CA TRP A 31 2.97 -3.43 -7.46
C TRP A 31 2.40 -2.08 -7.03
N TYR A 32 3.01 -1.44 -6.03
CA TYR A 32 2.65 -0.08 -5.62
C TYR A 32 2.76 0.92 -6.78
N SER A 33 3.88 0.88 -7.53
CA SER A 33 4.08 1.73 -8.70
C SER A 33 3.03 1.51 -9.78
N PHE A 34 2.66 0.25 -10.04
CA PHE A 34 1.59 -0.10 -10.96
C PHE A 34 0.27 0.53 -10.54
N LEU A 35 -0.12 0.40 -9.26
CA LEU A 35 -1.36 0.97 -8.75
C LEU A 35 -1.37 2.49 -8.85
N LEU A 36 -0.26 3.14 -8.48
CA LEU A 36 -0.11 4.58 -8.54
C LEU A 36 -0.26 5.11 -9.97
N ILE A 37 0.40 4.47 -10.94
CA ILE A 37 0.30 4.84 -12.36
C ILE A 37 -1.11 4.57 -12.89
N ALA A 38 -1.68 3.40 -12.60
CA ALA A 38 -3.03 3.06 -13.04
C ALA A 38 -4.07 4.06 -12.52
N GLU A 39 -3.97 4.45 -11.26
CA GLU A 39 -4.89 5.41 -10.66
C GLU A 39 -4.70 6.83 -11.21
N ALA A 40 -3.45 7.24 -11.44
CA ALA A 40 -3.16 8.50 -12.12
C ALA A 40 -3.76 8.53 -13.54
N LEU A 41 -3.60 7.45 -14.32
CA LEU A 41 -4.16 7.34 -15.67
C LEU A 41 -5.69 7.36 -15.66
N LYS A 42 -6.35 6.64 -14.74
CA LYS A 42 -7.81 6.69 -14.58
C LYS A 42 -8.28 8.12 -14.34
N LYS A 43 -7.60 8.84 -13.44
CA LYS A 43 -7.95 10.23 -13.11
C LYS A 43 -7.77 11.17 -14.30
N VAL A 44 -6.64 11.07 -15.00
CA VAL A 44 -6.34 11.91 -16.17
C VAL A 44 -7.31 11.65 -17.33
N LEU A 45 -7.67 10.39 -17.57
CA LEU A 45 -8.60 10.00 -18.63
C LEU A 45 -10.08 10.18 -18.24
N GLY A 46 -10.37 10.72 -17.06
CA GLY A 46 -11.73 10.88 -16.56
C GLY A 46 -12.49 9.56 -16.40
N PHE A 47 -11.77 8.46 -16.19
CA PHE A 47 -12.35 7.13 -16.05
C PHE A 47 -13.18 7.06 -14.77
N LYS A 48 -14.49 7.12 -14.91
CA LYS A 48 -15.43 6.87 -13.83
C LYS A 48 -15.63 5.37 -13.72
N SER A 49 -14.88 4.74 -12.82
CA SER A 49 -15.11 3.34 -12.48
C SER A 49 -16.52 3.22 -11.93
N GLU A 50 -17.41 2.59 -12.67
CA GLU A 50 -18.68 2.13 -12.13
C GLU A 50 -18.35 1.16 -10.99
N LYS A 51 -19.02 1.25 -9.84
CA LYS A 51 -18.80 0.39 -8.66
C LYS A 51 -19.22 -1.07 -8.95
N LYS A 52 -18.53 -1.72 -9.88
CA LYS A 52 -18.70 -3.11 -10.26
C LYS A 52 -17.67 -3.92 -9.51
N VAL A 53 -18.10 -5.09 -9.03
CA VAL A 53 -17.20 -6.05 -8.36
C VAL A 53 -16.10 -6.52 -9.33
N ILE A 54 -16.42 -6.62 -10.62
CA ILE A 54 -15.46 -6.96 -11.67
C ILE A 54 -15.66 -5.98 -12.84
N ASP A 55 -14.59 -5.28 -13.21
CA ASP A 55 -14.54 -4.40 -14.38
C ASP A 55 -13.66 -5.03 -15.46
N THR A 56 -14.25 -5.34 -16.61
CA THR A 56 -13.56 -5.96 -17.75
C THR A 56 -13.45 -5.00 -18.96
N SER A 57 -13.70 -3.71 -18.74
CA SER A 57 -13.72 -2.70 -19.81
C SER A 57 -12.40 -2.63 -20.57
N LEU A 58 -12.49 -2.37 -21.88
CA LEU A 58 -11.31 -2.18 -22.74
C LEU A 58 -10.43 -1.03 -22.23
N THR A 59 -11.06 0.04 -21.74
CA THR A 59 -10.35 1.17 -21.14
C THR A 59 -9.49 0.75 -19.96
N LEU A 60 -10.02 -0.05 -19.03
CA LEU A 60 -9.25 -0.55 -17.89
C LEU A 60 -8.12 -1.48 -18.34
N LYS A 61 -8.34 -2.31 -19.35
CA LYS A 61 -7.29 -3.16 -19.93
C LYS A 61 -6.14 -2.33 -20.51
N VAL A 62 -6.45 -1.24 -21.23
CA VAL A 62 -5.44 -0.32 -21.78
C VAL A 62 -4.68 0.38 -20.66
N ILE A 63 -5.38 0.90 -19.64
CA ILE A 63 -4.76 1.54 -18.48
C ILE A 63 -3.80 0.57 -17.77
N HIS A 64 -4.24 -0.66 -17.50
CA HIS A 64 -3.40 -1.69 -16.91
C HIS A 64 -2.20 -2.07 -17.79
N GLY A 65 -2.39 -2.11 -19.12
CA GLY A 65 -1.29 -2.33 -20.06
C GLY A 65 -0.21 -1.27 -19.94
N LEU A 66 -0.59 0.01 -19.96
CA LEU A 66 0.34 1.13 -19.79
C LEU A 66 1.02 1.11 -18.41
N ALA A 67 0.24 0.91 -17.34
CA ALA A 67 0.77 0.83 -15.98
C ALA A 67 1.77 -0.32 -15.83
N LYS A 68 1.56 -1.47 -16.49
CA LYS A 68 2.47 -2.63 -16.44
C LYS A 68 3.81 -2.33 -17.11
N VAL A 69 3.82 -1.56 -18.19
CA VAL A 69 5.05 -1.16 -18.90
C VAL A 69 5.82 -0.10 -18.11
N LEU A 70 5.12 0.86 -17.51
CA LEU A 70 5.74 1.99 -16.82
C LEU A 70 6.15 1.67 -15.37
N SER A 71 5.49 0.71 -14.70
CA SER A 71 5.74 0.42 -13.29
C SER A 71 7.15 -0.05 -12.95
N PRO A 72 7.87 -0.85 -13.76
CA PRO A 72 9.24 -1.25 -13.43
C PRO A 72 10.20 -0.06 -13.45
N LEU A 73 9.96 0.92 -14.34
CA LEU A 73 10.77 2.12 -14.43
C LEU A 73 10.60 2.98 -13.18
N LEU A 74 9.35 3.24 -12.77
CA LEU A 74 9.06 4.01 -11.57
C LEU A 74 9.53 3.29 -10.30
N ALA A 75 9.37 1.96 -10.23
CA ALA A 75 9.82 1.15 -9.10
C ALA A 75 11.34 1.23 -8.89
N LYS A 76 12.12 1.27 -9.97
CA LYS A 76 13.58 1.50 -9.90
C LYS A 76 13.93 2.91 -9.42
N GLY A 77 13.09 3.90 -9.74
CA GLY A 77 13.25 5.29 -9.29
C GLY A 77 12.81 5.56 -7.85
N LEU A 78 12.02 4.66 -7.23
CA LEU A 78 11.59 4.73 -5.83
C LEU A 78 12.73 4.33 -4.87
N ILE A 79 13.77 5.17 -4.86
CA ILE A 79 14.97 5.02 -4.03
C ILE A 79 14.77 5.71 -2.68
N ASP A 80 14.09 6.87 -2.67
CA ASP A 80 13.79 7.59 -1.43
C ASP A 80 12.71 6.86 -0.63
N LYS A 81 13.09 6.42 0.58
CA LYS A 81 12.22 5.74 1.55
C LYS A 81 11.05 6.62 2.01
N ARG A 82 11.19 7.94 1.98
CA ARG A 82 10.10 8.87 2.34
C ARG A 82 8.96 8.86 1.32
N MET A 83 9.21 8.37 0.11
CA MET A 83 8.22 8.26 -0.96
C MET A 83 7.52 6.90 -0.99
N THR A 84 7.97 5.94 -0.17
CA THR A 84 7.31 4.65 -0.03
C THR A 84 6.29 4.69 1.10
N PRO A 85 5.08 4.15 0.88
CA PRO A 85 4.10 4.03 1.95
C PRO A 85 4.56 3.01 3.01
N TYR A 86 3.86 2.98 4.13
CA TYR A 86 3.98 1.86 5.07
C TYR A 86 3.60 0.55 4.38
N GLY A 87 4.33 -0.52 4.70
CA GLY A 87 4.03 -1.88 4.29
C GLY A 87 2.85 -2.46 5.08
N HIS A 88 2.63 -3.77 4.90
CA HIS A 88 1.54 -4.49 5.58
C HIS A 88 1.94 -5.03 6.97
N SER A 89 3.21 -4.91 7.34
CA SER A 89 3.75 -5.43 8.58
C SER A 89 3.83 -4.33 9.64
N VAL A 90 3.37 -4.66 10.84
CA VAL A 90 3.42 -3.79 12.01
C VAL A 90 3.94 -4.61 13.19
N THR A 91 5.00 -4.12 13.83
CA THR A 91 5.60 -4.73 15.00
C THR A 91 5.27 -3.91 16.24
N ALA A 92 4.51 -4.48 17.17
CA ALA A 92 4.23 -3.87 18.48
C ALA A 92 5.10 -4.52 19.55
N VAL A 93 5.77 -3.69 20.36
CA VAL A 93 6.62 -4.13 21.47
C VAL A 93 5.88 -3.91 22.77
N TYR A 94 5.72 -4.98 23.55
CA TYR A 94 5.08 -4.95 24.85
C TYR A 94 6.08 -5.30 25.95
N ARG A 95 5.91 -4.70 27.12
CA ARG A 95 6.61 -5.08 28.35
C ARG A 95 5.62 -5.75 29.28
N LYS A 96 5.97 -6.94 29.75
CA LYS A 96 5.24 -7.60 30.84
C LYS A 96 5.46 -6.78 32.12
N LYS A 97 4.36 -6.44 32.79
CA LYS A 97 4.42 -5.84 34.13
C LYS A 97 4.87 -6.86 35.16
#